data_AF-A0A938C9I4-F1
#
_entry.id   AF-A0A938C9I4-F1
#
_cell.length_a   1.000
_cell.length_b   1.000
_cell.length_c   1.000
_cell.angle_alpha   90.00
_cell.angle_beta   90.00
_cell.angle_gamma   90.00
#
_symmetry.space_group_name_H-M   'P 1'
#
loop_
_entity.id
_entity.type
_entity.pdbx_description
1 polymer ?
#
loop_
_entity_poly.entity_id
_entity_poly.type
_entity_poly.pdbx_seq_one_letter_code
_entity_poly.pdbx_strand_id
1 'polypeptide(L)' 'MSDSLSFDTLAVRAGIERSQFGEHAEPIYLTSSFVFENSAQAAARFAGTDRGPVYSR' A
#
# COMPACT_ATOMS: atom_id res chain seq x y z
N MET A 1 2.78 -5.42 26.85
CA MET A 1 3.67 -6.34 26.13
C MET A 1 4.03 -5.71 24.81
N SER A 2 5.06 -4.87 24.76
CA SER A 2 5.77 -4.61 23.51
C SER A 2 6.98 -5.55 23.49
N ASP A 3 6.70 -6.84 23.29
CA ASP A 3 7.78 -7.75 22.94
C ASP A 3 8.00 -7.54 21.44
N SER A 4 9.11 -6.88 21.10
CA SER A 4 9.48 -6.70 19.70
C SER A 4 9.70 -8.08 19.09
N LEU A 5 9.03 -8.37 17.98
CA LEU A 5 9.23 -9.61 17.24
C LEU A 5 10.70 -9.74 16.82
N SER A 6 11.18 -10.98 16.75
CA SER A 6 12.53 -11.27 16.24
C SER A 6 12.68 -10.82 14.78
N PHE A 7 13.93 -10.55 14.37
CA PHE A 7 14.25 -10.14 12.99
C PHE A 7 13.71 -11.12 11.95
N ASP A 8 13.92 -12.43 12.16
CA ASP A 8 13.46 -13.47 11.22
C ASP A 8 11.94 -13.46 11.03
N THR A 9 11.18 -13.12 12.08
CA THR A 9 9.73 -12.99 11.98
C THR A 9 9.33 -11.78 11.14
N LEU A 10 10.00 -10.65 11.38
CA LEU A 10 9.74 -9.41 10.64
C LEU A 10 10.10 -9.56 9.16
N ALA A 11 11.23 -10.21 8.85
CA ALA A 11 11.68 -10.46 7.49
C ALA A 11 10.67 -11.25 6.65
N VAL A 12 9.83 -12.09 7.29
CA VAL A 12 8.83 -12.92 6.60
C VAL A 12 7.45 -12.26 6.55
N ARG A 13 7.10 -11.38 7.51
CA ARG A 13 5.71 -10.94 7.73
C ARG A 13 5.48 -9.44 7.76
N ALA A 14 6.50 -8.62 7.96
CA ALA A 14 6.34 -7.17 8.02
C ALA A 14 6.16 -6.57 6.61
N GLY A 15 5.53 -5.39 6.53
CA GLY A 15 5.38 -4.63 5.28
C GLY A 15 4.18 -5.02 4.41
N ILE A 16 3.59 -6.20 4.63
CA ILE A 16 2.45 -6.71 3.87
C ILE A 16 1.16 -5.98 4.29
N GLU A 17 0.51 -5.31 3.34
CA GLU A 17 -0.88 -4.84 3.47
C GLU A 17 -1.79 -5.76 2.64
N ARG A 18 -2.63 -6.57 3.31
CA ARG A 18 -3.52 -7.51 2.61
C ARG A 18 -4.66 -6.78 1.92
N SER A 19 -4.96 -7.20 0.70
CA SER A 19 -6.14 -6.74 -0.02
C SER A 19 -7.44 -7.31 0.59
N GLN A 20 -8.58 -6.85 0.06
CA GLN A 20 -9.90 -7.40 0.42
C GLN A 20 -10.06 -8.91 0.13
N PHE A 21 -9.16 -9.52 -0.63
CA PHE A 21 -9.22 -10.95 -0.97
C PHE A 21 -8.54 -11.86 0.05
N GLY A 22 -7.79 -11.31 1.01
CA GLY A 22 -7.23 -12.07 2.13
C GLY A 22 -6.09 -13.02 1.75
N GLU A 23 -5.34 -12.70 0.71
CA GLU A 23 -4.23 -13.52 0.21
C GLU A 23 -3.12 -13.75 1.26
N HIS A 24 -2.43 -14.89 1.12
CA HIS A 24 -1.30 -15.23 1.99
C HIS A 24 0.01 -14.52 1.58
N ALA A 25 0.23 -14.35 0.28
CA ALA A 25 1.43 -13.75 -0.31
C ALA A 25 1.11 -12.36 -0.86
N GLU A 26 2.11 -11.48 -0.97
CA GLU A 26 1.90 -10.15 -1.55
C GLU A 26 1.48 -10.23 -3.03
N PRO A 27 0.45 -9.48 -3.43
CA PRO A 27 0.05 -9.39 -4.83
C PRO A 27 1.05 -8.59 -5.66
N ILE A 28 1.22 -8.97 -6.94
CA ILE A 28 2.02 -8.21 -7.90
C ILE A 28 1.11 -7.23 -8.66
N TYR A 29 1.24 -5.93 -8.37
CA TYR A 29 0.49 -4.86 -9.06
C TYR A 29 1.19 -4.44 -10.35
N LEU A 30 0.98 -5.19 -11.44
CA LEU A 30 1.51 -4.88 -12.79
C LEU A 30 0.75 -3.73 -13.47
N THR A 31 0.83 -2.54 -12.89
CA THR A 31 0.23 -1.32 -13.44
C THR A 31 1.19 -0.13 -13.27
N SER A 32 1.13 0.81 -14.21
CA SER A 32 1.86 2.08 -14.11
C SER A 32 1.09 3.18 -13.35
N SER A 33 -0.23 3.06 -13.26
CA SER A 33 -1.12 4.12 -12.76
C SER A 33 -2.34 3.57 -12.02
N PHE A 34 -3.00 4.45 -11.27
CA PHE A 34 -4.11 4.11 -10.38
C PHE A 34 -5.31 5.01 -10.66
N VAL A 35 -6.52 4.47 -10.47
CA VAL A 35 -7.76 5.23 -10.63
C VAL A 35 -8.03 6.09 -9.40
N PHE A 36 -8.61 7.27 -9.63
CA PHE A 36 -9.14 8.14 -8.58
C PHE A 36 -10.67 8.01 -8.56
N GLU A 37 -11.27 8.14 -7.38
CA GLU A 37 -12.72 8.13 -7.21
C GLU A 37 -13.39 9.31 -7.92
N ASN A 38 -12.73 10.47 -7.95
CA ASN A 38 -13.17 11.67 -8.63
C ASN A 38 -11.99 12.63 -8.89
N SER A 39 -12.25 13.72 -9.62
CA SER A 39 -11.24 14.72 -9.96
C SER A 39 -10.68 15.48 -8.75
N ALA A 40 -11.49 15.68 -7.70
CA ALA A 40 -11.04 16.35 -6.48
C ALA A 40 -10.03 15.50 -5.71
N GLN A 41 -10.23 14.18 -5.62
CA GLN A 41 -9.26 13.25 -5.01
C GLN A 41 -7.94 13.25 -5.79
N ALA A 42 -7.99 13.23 -7.13
CA ALA A 42 -6.79 13.35 -7.94
C ALA A 42 -6.00 14.61 -7.57
N ALA A 43 -6.66 15.78 -7.57
CA ALA A 43 -6.04 17.05 -7.22
C ALA A 43 -5.44 17.05 -5.80
N ALA A 44 -6.14 16.49 -4.82
CA ALA A 44 -5.66 16.39 -3.44
C ALA A 44 -4.40 15.50 -3.31
N ARG A 45 -4.35 14.35 -4.01
CA ARG A 45 -3.16 13.49 -4.02
C ARG A 45 -1.96 14.16 -4.68
N PHE A 46 -2.17 14.86 -5.80
CA PHE A 46 -1.12 15.64 -6.45
C PHE A 46 -0.64 16.83 -5.59
N ALA A 47 -1.53 17.41 -4.79
CA ALA A 47 -1.20 18.48 -3.83
C ALA A 47 -0.55 17.97 -2.53
N GLY A 48 -0.49 16.64 -2.31
CA GLY A 48 0.03 16.02 -1.10
C GLY A 48 -0.86 16.17 0.13
N THR A 49 -2.10 16.62 -0.04
CA THR A 49 -3.08 16.76 1.06
C THR A 49 -3.89 15.48 1.29
N ASP A 50 -3.86 14.54 0.34
CA ASP A 50 -4.38 13.18 0.48
C ASP A 50 -3.26 12.15 0.20
N ARG A 51 -3.27 11.03 0.93
CA ARG A 51 -2.31 9.94 0.74
C ARG A 51 -2.88 8.88 -0.20
N GLY A 52 -2.03 8.36 -1.06
CA GLY A 52 -2.38 7.23 -1.92
C GLY A 52 -1.47 7.18 -3.14
N PRO A 53 -1.57 6.09 -3.90
CA PRO A 53 -0.78 5.97 -5.11
C PRO A 53 -1.28 6.96 -6.17
N VAL A 54 -0.34 7.52 -6.92
CA VAL A 54 -0.59 8.41 -8.08
C VAL A 54 -0.04 7.74 -9.33
N TYR A 55 1.23 7.37 -9.28
CA TYR A 55 1.96 6.73 -10.37
C TYR A 55 3.06 5.82 -9.78
N SER A 56 3.42 4.74 -10.48
CA SER A 56 4.35 3.73 -9.95
C SER A 56 5.85 4.10 -10.01
N ARG A 57 6.21 5.29 -10.53
CA ARG A 57 7.59 5.78 -10.63
C ARG A 57 7.97 6.56 -9.40
#